data_AF-A0A3A8EK65-F1
#
_entry.id   AF-A0A3A8EK65-F1
#
_cell.length_a   1.000
_cell.length_b   1.000
_cell.length_c   1.000
_cell.angle_alpha   90.00
_cell.angle_beta   90.00
_cell.angle_gamma   90.00
#
_symmetry.space_group_name_H-M   'P 1'
#
loop_
_entity.id
_entity.type
_entity.pdbx_description
1 polymer ?
#
loop_
_entity_poly.entity_id
_entity_poly.type
_entity_poly.pdbx_seq_one_letter_code
_entity_poly.pdbx_strand_id
1 'polypeptide(L)'
;MEIEQFFENLMNEASSRKQASLRIINNICNEQILRNSPDFSIATIGKISKLQGGPSEQAIRNKNGEAYRLLICAWSNKSKQKNKSISKPDNFDLLQHIQNPSIR
;
A
#
# COMPACT_ATOMS: atom_id res chain seq x y z
N MET A 1 -3.36 16.93 0.91
CA MET A 1 -2.44 16.52 -0.17
C MET A 1 -3.25 15.60 -1.08
N GLU A 2 -3.41 15.96 -2.35
CA GLU A 2 -4.16 15.13 -3.30
C GLU A 2 -3.40 13.82 -3.56
N ILE A 3 -4.12 12.69 -3.57
CA ILE A 3 -3.52 11.37 -3.81
C ILE A 3 -2.84 11.30 -5.18
N GLU A 4 -3.38 12.02 -6.16
CA GLU A 4 -2.83 12.09 -7.51
C GLU A 4 -1.43 12.68 -7.51
N GLN A 5 -1.22 13.80 -6.80
CA GLN A 5 0.10 14.41 -6.67
C GLN A 5 1.10 13.48 -5.98
N PHE A 6 0.65 12.75 -4.95
CA PHE A 6 1.50 11.78 -4.27
C PHE A 6 1.89 10.60 -5.17
N PHE A 7 0.94 10.11 -5.96
CA PHE A 7 1.18 9.06 -6.96
C PHE A 7 2.19 9.51 -8.01
N GLU A 8 2.05 10.71 -8.56
CA GLU A 8 3.00 11.27 -9.54
C GLU A 8 4.41 11.40 -8.97
N ASN A 9 4.55 11.84 -7.71
CA ASN A 9 5.85 11.90 -7.05
C ASN A 9 6.50 10.51 -6.95
N LEU A 10 5.74 9.49 -6.53
CA LEU A 10 6.23 8.10 -6.50
C LEU A 10 6.59 7.56 -7.89
N MET A 11 5.88 7.99 -8.93
CA MET A 11 6.17 7.61 -10.32
C MET A 11 7.49 8.22 -10.80
N ASN A 12 7.77 9.48 -10.45
CA ASN A 12 9.01 10.16 -10.85
C ASN A 12 10.26 9.54 -10.23
N GLU A 13 10.17 9.02 -9.00
CA GLU A 13 11.28 8.35 -8.31
C GLU A 13 11.44 6.88 -8.70
N ALA A 14 10.45 6.30 -9.38
CA ALA A 14 10.39 4.88 -9.69
C ALA A 14 10.98 4.54 -11.06
N SER A 15 11.65 3.39 -11.16
CA SER A 15 12.03 2.81 -12.45
C SER A 15 10.81 2.38 -13.26
N SER A 16 10.94 2.23 -14.59
CA SER A 16 9.82 1.88 -15.48
C SER A 16 9.05 0.62 -15.06
N ARG A 17 9.76 -0.40 -14.55
CA ARG A 17 9.13 -1.61 -14.00
C ARG A 17 8.31 -1.32 -12.74
N LYS A 18 8.85 -0.47 -11.87
CA LYS A 18 8.21 -0.08 -10.60
C LYS A 18 7.02 0.83 -10.85
N GLN A 19 7.09 1.71 -11.84
CA GLN A 19 5.97 2.53 -12.34
C GLN A 19 4.81 1.67 -12.82
N ALA A 20 5.07 0.62 -13.61
CA ALA A 20 4.01 -0.30 -14.05
C ALA A 20 3.30 -0.96 -12.86
N SER A 21 4.07 -1.37 -11.85
CA SER A 21 3.54 -1.95 -10.61
C SER A 21 2.74 -0.93 -9.79
N LEU A 22 3.22 0.30 -9.68
CA LEU A 22 2.54 1.40 -8.99
C LEU A 22 1.20 1.72 -9.65
N ARG A 23 1.11 1.74 -10.98
CA ARG A 23 -0.15 1.93 -11.71
C ARG A 23 -1.18 0.85 -11.37
N ILE A 24 -0.76 -0.42 -11.33
CA ILE A 24 -1.64 -1.54 -10.97
C ILE A 24 -2.18 -1.34 -9.54
N ILE A 25 -1.30 -1.07 -8.57
CA ILE A 25 -1.72 -0.82 -7.18
C ILE A 25 -2.67 0.38 -7.08
N ASN A 26 -2.36 1.48 -7.79
CA ASN A 26 -3.19 2.68 -7.78
C ASN A 26 -4.60 2.41 -8.31
N ASN A 27 -4.70 1.67 -9.44
CA ASN A 27 -6.00 1.27 -9.99
C ASN A 27 -6.78 0.39 -9.01
N ILE A 28 -6.14 -0.60 -8.39
CA ILE A 28 -6.78 -1.47 -7.41
C ILE A 28 -7.31 -0.63 -6.24
N CYS A 29 -6.51 0.26 -5.67
CA CYS A 29 -6.95 1.12 -4.57
C CYS A 29 -8.12 2.02 -4.98
N ASN A 30 -8.09 2.57 -6.19
CA ASN A 30 -9.20 3.36 -6.71
C ASN A 30 -10.48 2.53 -6.85
N GLU A 31 -10.39 1.32 -7.40
CA GLU A 31 -11.52 0.38 -7.48
C GLU A 31 -12.08 0.01 -6.11
N GLN A 32 -11.22 -0.20 -5.11
CA GLN A 32 -11.66 -0.49 -3.73
C GLN A 32 -12.49 0.68 -3.16
N ILE A 33 -12.06 1.93 -3.39
CA ILE A 33 -12.86 3.10 -2.99
C ILE A 33 -14.18 3.16 -3.75
N LEU A 34 -14.18 2.93 -5.08
CA LEU A 34 -15.41 2.93 -5.88
C LEU A 34 -16.41 1.86 -5.44
N ARG A 35 -15.92 0.73 -4.93
CA ARG A 35 -16.73 -0.37 -4.38
C ARG A 35 -17.11 -0.17 -2.91
N ASN A 36 -16.78 0.97 -2.28
CA ASN A 36 -16.94 1.22 -0.85
C ASN A 36 -16.31 0.13 0.04
N SER A 37 -15.24 -0.50 -0.44
CA SER A 37 -14.51 -1.50 0.31
C SER A 37 -13.43 -0.81 1.17
N PRO A 38 -13.41 -1.04 2.49
CA PRO A 38 -12.41 -0.45 3.38
C PRO A 38 -11.10 -1.27 3.44
N ASP A 39 -11.00 -2.39 2.73
CA ASP A 39 -9.86 -3.30 2.86
C ASP A 39 -8.68 -2.89 1.96
N PHE A 40 -7.81 -2.05 2.54
CA PHE A 40 -6.52 -1.64 1.98
C PHE A 40 -5.34 -2.38 2.64
N SER A 41 -5.56 -3.57 3.19
CA SER A 41 -4.47 -4.34 3.79
C SER A 41 -3.46 -4.81 2.73
N ILE A 42 -2.18 -4.93 3.11
CA ILE A 42 -1.13 -5.39 2.18
C ILE A 42 -1.43 -6.81 1.66
N ALA A 43 -2.05 -7.66 2.46
CA ALA A 43 -2.46 -9.00 2.06
C ALA A 43 -3.51 -8.95 0.94
N THR A 44 -4.58 -8.16 1.13
CA THR A 44 -5.66 -8.04 0.14
C THR A 44 -5.16 -7.37 -1.13
N ILE A 45 -4.50 -6.22 -1.03
CA ILE A 45 -3.97 -5.51 -2.20
C ILE A 45 -2.92 -6.35 -2.93
N GLY A 46 -2.02 -7.02 -2.20
CA GLY A 46 -1.00 -7.90 -2.78
C GLY A 46 -1.59 -9.13 -3.48
N LYS A 47 -2.67 -9.70 -2.95
CA LYS A 47 -3.38 -10.81 -3.60
C LYS A 47 -4.04 -10.37 -4.90
N ILE A 48 -4.76 -9.24 -4.90
CA ILE A 48 -5.42 -8.70 -6.09
C ILE A 48 -4.39 -8.25 -7.12
N SER A 49 -3.32 -7.58 -6.67
CA SER A 49 -2.25 -7.12 -7.55
C SER A 49 -1.54 -8.26 -8.25
N LYS A 50 -1.20 -9.34 -7.53
CA LYS A 50 -0.62 -10.55 -8.12
C LYS A 50 -1.52 -11.17 -9.19
N LEU A 51 -2.84 -11.20 -8.97
CA LEU A 51 -3.79 -11.71 -9.96
C LEU A 51 -3.84 -10.86 -11.24
N GLN A 52 -3.55 -9.56 -11.14
CA GLN A 52 -3.44 -8.65 -12.28
C GLN A 52 -2.01 -8.50 -12.85
N GLY A 53 -1.09 -9.39 -12.49
CA GLY A 53 0.30 -9.34 -12.96
C GLY A 53 1.18 -8.28 -12.29
N GLY A 54 0.71 -7.69 -11.20
CA GLY A 54 1.44 -6.75 -10.35
C GLY A 54 2.23 -7.44 -9.22
N PRO A 55 2.78 -6.65 -8.27
CA PRO A 55 3.58 -7.17 -7.17
C PRO A 55 2.77 -8.05 -6.22
N SER A 56 3.41 -9.12 -5.74
CA SER A 56 2.85 -9.97 -4.69
C SER A 56 2.91 -9.31 -3.31
N GLU A 57 2.15 -9.85 -2.36
CA GLU A 57 2.20 -9.45 -0.95
C GLU A 57 3.64 -9.40 -0.41
N GLN A 58 4.45 -10.43 -0.69
CA GLN A 58 5.85 -10.46 -0.27
C GLN A 58 6.68 -9.34 -0.92
N ALA A 59 6.47 -9.07 -2.21
CA ALA A 59 7.16 -7.99 -2.91
C ALA A 59 6.81 -6.62 -2.32
N ILE A 60 5.56 -6.43 -1.87
CA ILE A 60 5.11 -5.21 -1.19
C ILE A 60 5.74 -5.08 0.20
N ARG A 61 5.95 -6.18 0.93
CA ARG A 61 6.57 -6.15 2.27
C ARG A 61 8.09 -5.98 2.25
N ASN A 62 8.76 -6.47 1.21
CA ASN A 62 10.22 -6.38 1.08
C ASN A 62 10.72 -4.93 1.07
N LYS A 63 11.97 -4.67 1.50
CA LYS A 63 12.56 -3.31 1.57
C LYS A 63 12.26 -2.46 0.32
N ASN A 64 12.47 -3.02 -0.87
CA ASN A 64 12.27 -2.33 -2.16
C ASN A 64 10.80 -1.95 -2.45
N GLY A 65 9.83 -2.53 -1.74
CA GLY A 65 8.40 -2.27 -1.86
C GLY A 65 7.88 -1.06 -1.09
N GLU A 66 8.77 -0.20 -0.57
CA GLU A 66 8.38 0.97 0.23
C GLU A 66 7.38 1.89 -0.49
N ALA A 67 7.64 2.24 -1.75
CA ALA A 67 6.72 3.04 -2.55
C ALA A 67 5.31 2.42 -2.63
N TYR A 68 5.20 1.09 -2.67
CA TYR A 68 3.91 0.40 -2.67
C TYR A 68 3.19 0.55 -1.33
N ARG A 69 3.92 0.36 -0.22
CA ARG A 69 3.37 0.51 1.14
C ARG A 69 2.89 1.95 1.38
N LEU A 70 3.68 2.93 0.97
CA LEU A 70 3.34 4.35 1.08
C LEU A 70 2.07 4.69 0.30
N LEU A 71 1.96 4.22 -0.95
CA LEU A 71 0.77 4.44 -1.78
C LEU A 71 -0.48 3.81 -1.14
N ILE A 72 -0.39 2.54 -0.71
CA ILE A 72 -1.51 1.84 -0.06
C ILE A 72 -1.94 2.57 1.23
N CYS A 73 -0.98 3.04 2.03
CA CYS A 73 -1.25 3.79 3.25
C CYS A 73 -1.96 5.12 2.96
N ALA A 74 -1.54 5.86 1.94
CA ALA A 74 -2.20 7.09 1.52
C ALA A 74 -3.67 6.85 1.13
N TRP A 75 -3.94 5.79 0.36
CA TRP A 75 -5.30 5.38 -0.02
C TRP A 75 -6.15 4.95 1.17
N SER A 76 -5.59 4.16 2.08
CA SER A 76 -6.25 3.77 3.33
C SER A 76 -6.66 4.99 4.15
N ASN A 77 -5.76 5.98 4.29
CA ASN A 77 -6.05 7.22 5.00
C ASN A 77 -7.16 8.04 4.32
N LYS A 78 -7.18 8.14 3.00
CA LYS A 78 -8.27 8.81 2.26
C LYS A 78 -9.61 8.10 2.45
N SER A 79 -9.62 6.77 2.45
CA SER A 79 -10.83 5.99 2.76
C SER A 79 -11.30 6.21 4.20
N LYS A 80 -10.39 6.22 5.18
CA LYS A 80 -10.71 6.47 6.60
C LYS A 80 -11.23 7.89 6.84
N GLN A 81 -10.75 8.89 6.10
CA GLN A 81 -11.27 10.26 6.18
C GLN A 81 -12.73 10.36 5.68
N LYS A 82 -13.11 9.58 4.66
CA LYS A 82 -14.53 9.46 4.24
C LYS A 82 -15.39 8.76 5.30
N ASN A 83 -14.81 7.80 6.03
CA ASN A 83 -15.49 6.96 7.01
C ASN A 83 -15.32 7.46 8.46
N LYS A 84 -14.97 8.73 8.70
CA LYS A 84 -14.60 9.23 10.03
C LYS A 84 -15.83 9.45 10.94
N SER A 85 -16.48 8.35 11.31
CA SER A 85 -16.89 8.09 12.68
C SER A 85 -16.02 6.92 13.20
N ILE A 86 -15.20 7.22 14.20
CA ILE A 86 -14.61 6.27 15.19
C ILE A 86 -13.29 5.54 14.82
N SER A 87 -12.22 6.09 15.42
CA SER A 87 -11.06 5.45 16.11
C SER A 87 -9.92 4.70 15.38
N LYS A 88 -8.72 5.28 15.63
CA LYS A 88 -7.36 4.71 15.88
C LYS A 88 -6.51 4.12 14.72
N PRO A 89 -5.17 4.29 14.78
CA PRO A 89 -4.26 4.05 13.66
C PRO A 89 -3.77 2.60 13.65
N ASP A 90 -3.85 1.94 12.49
CA ASP A 90 -3.43 0.55 12.30
C ASP A 90 -1.92 0.44 12.06
N ASN A 91 -1.22 -0.11 13.05
CA ASN A 91 -0.33 -1.27 12.92
C ASN A 91 0.72 -1.29 11.79
N PHE A 92 1.36 -0.17 11.45
CA PHE A 92 2.63 -0.22 10.72
C PHE A 92 3.87 -0.24 11.63
N ASP A 93 3.69 0.03 12.92
CA ASP A 93 4.79 0.14 13.88
C ASP A 93 5.29 -1.22 14.40
N LEU A 94 4.49 -2.28 14.22
CA LEU A 94 4.87 -3.65 14.63
C LEU A 94 5.87 -4.33 13.69
N LEU A 95 6.25 -3.71 12.57
CA LEU A 95 7.28 -4.25 11.65
C LEU A 95 8.71 -3.78 11.97
N GLN A 96 8.90 -2.91 12.98
CA GLN A 96 10.22 -2.39 13.35
C GLN A 96 10.88 -3.10 14.55
N HIS A 97 10.25 -4.12 15.13
CA HIS A 97 10.79 -4.82 16.30
C HIS A 97 10.91 -6.34 16.09
N ILE A 98 11.57 -6.77 15.00
CA ILE A 98 12.26 -8.06 15.04
C ILE A 98 13.64 -7.80 15.67
N GLN A 99 13.66 -7.59 16.98
CA GLN A 99 14.87 -7.85 17.74
C GLN A 99 15.13 -9.36 17.63
N ASN A 100 16.23 -9.73 17.01
CA ASN A 100 16.76 -11.09 17.04
C ASN A 100 17.66 -11.23 18.26
N PRO A 101 17.21 -11.78 19.40
CA PRO A 101 18.13 -12.38 20.35
C PRO A 101 18.31 -13.86 19.94
N SER A 102 19.27 -14.12 19.05
CA SER A 102 19.80 -15.49 18.95
C SER A 102 20.57 -15.77 20.23
N ILE A 103 19.90 -16.44 21.17
CA ILE A 103 20.53 -17.03 22.35
C ILE A 103 20.97 -18.45 21.96
N ARG A 104 22.28 -18.68 21.97
CA ARG A 104 22.87 -19.97 22.31
C ARG A 104 24.14 -19.74 23.11
#